data_AF-S3BE50-F1
#
_entry.id   AF-S3BE50-F1
#
_cell.length_a   1.000
_cell.length_b   1.000
_cell.length_c   1.000
_cell.angle_alpha   90.00
_cell.angle_beta   90.00
_cell.angle_gamma   90.00
#
_symmetry.space_group_name_H-M   'P 1'
#
loop_
_entity.id
_entity.type
_entity.pdbx_description
1 polymer ?
#
loop_
_entity_poly.entity_id
_entity_poly.type
_entity_poly.pdbx_seq_one_letter_code
_entity_poly.pdbx_strand_id
1 'polypeptide(L)'
;MSDSQNWYFTAETNAKGYTYIKAYQTKWDPVRKRSHSFNRRHVGRLHDDGRVVPSKAFLEQFPQYAGFPLFYGADKRLVDEETYRRDFPERPGPDRDIEEALKDDVLNVGAAWAIETLAEEAGLFRSLADIFGHAQARELLHLAIYKLDQGGSMAAYGEWWKEVYLKNASPLSDQRISELLSAVS
;
A
#
# COMPACT_ATOMS: atom_id res chain seq x y z
N MET A 1 47.35 1.97 -0.24
CA MET A 1 46.05 2.31 0.38
C MET A 1 45.00 1.87 -0.60
N SER A 2 44.19 0.85 -0.28
CA SER A 2 43.23 0.27 -1.21
C SER A 2 42.09 1.26 -1.47
N ASP A 3 42.09 1.90 -2.63
CA ASP A 3 40.92 2.62 -3.13
C ASP A 3 39.74 1.66 -3.11
N SER A 4 38.71 2.02 -2.34
CA SER A 4 37.54 1.20 -2.08
C SER A 4 36.72 1.04 -3.36
N GLN A 5 37.04 -0.01 -4.14
CA GLN A 5 36.27 -0.47 -5.30
C GLN A 5 34.81 -0.87 -4.95
N ASN A 6 34.50 -1.00 -3.66
CA ASN A 6 33.22 -1.47 -3.18
C ASN A 6 32.15 -0.37 -3.21
N TRP A 7 31.07 -0.66 -3.94
CA TRP A 7 29.85 0.11 -3.93
C TRP A 7 28.89 -0.45 -2.88
N TYR A 8 28.27 0.45 -2.12
CA TYR A 8 27.25 0.15 -1.13
C TYR A 8 25.92 0.71 -1.59
N PHE A 9 24.81 0.12 -1.16
CA PHE A 9 23.48 0.59 -1.52
C PHE A 9 22.73 1.11 -0.29
N THR A 10 21.87 2.09 -0.52
CA THR A 10 20.96 2.63 0.49
C THR A 10 19.62 2.97 -0.14
N ALA A 11 18.56 2.84 0.64
CA ALA A 11 17.23 3.27 0.27
C ALA A 11 16.99 4.68 0.81
N GLU A 12 16.44 5.58 -0.01
CA GLU A 12 16.07 6.92 0.37
C GLU A 12 14.65 7.21 -0.12
N THR A 13 13.75 7.52 0.81
CA THR A 13 12.36 7.87 0.53
C THR A 13 12.24 9.39 0.38
N ASN A 14 11.57 9.84 -0.68
CA ASN A 14 11.33 11.25 -0.92
C ASN A 14 10.08 11.76 -0.18
N ALA A 15 9.85 13.07 -0.18
CA ALA A 15 8.68 13.69 0.46
C ALA A 15 7.33 13.26 -0.14
N LYS A 16 7.33 12.65 -1.34
CA LYS A 16 6.12 12.12 -2.00
C LYS A 16 5.89 10.63 -1.67
N GLY A 17 6.68 10.03 -0.79
CA GLY A 17 6.56 8.62 -0.39
C GLY A 17 7.25 7.61 -1.33
N TYR A 18 7.90 8.06 -2.42
CA TYR A 18 8.61 7.14 -3.31
C TYR A 18 10.01 6.83 -2.78
N THR A 19 10.34 5.53 -2.71
CA THR A 19 11.64 5.04 -2.28
C THR A 19 12.55 4.76 -3.46
N TYR A 20 13.80 5.21 -3.38
CA TYR A 20 14.81 5.02 -4.40
C TYR A 20 16.07 4.39 -3.83
N ILE A 21 16.70 3.51 -4.60
CA ILE A 21 17.99 2.94 -4.26
C ILE A 21 19.10 3.82 -4.84
N LYS A 22 20.10 4.12 -4.00
CA LYS A 22 21.31 4.85 -4.38
C LYS A 22 22.53 4.00 -4.07
N ALA A 23 23.45 3.95 -5.03
CA ALA A 23 24.76 3.35 -4.85
C ALA A 23 25.74 4.44 -4.40
N TYR A 24 26.61 4.13 -3.45
CA TYR A 24 27.62 5.06 -2.97
C TYR A 24 28.93 4.38 -2.61
N GLN A 25 30.02 5.13 -2.66
CA GLN A 25 31.32 4.72 -2.15
C GLN A 25 31.68 5.54 -0.92
N THR A 26 32.35 4.90 0.03
CA THR A 26 32.85 5.53 1.25
C THR A 26 34.36 5.66 1.21
N LYS A 27 34.86 6.75 1.80
CA LYS A 27 36.27 6.93 2.09
C LYS A 27 36.46 7.42 3.52
N TRP A 28 37.55 6.99 4.14
CA TRP A 28 37.94 7.43 5.47
C TRP A 28 38.47 8.87 5.40
N ASP A 29 37.94 9.76 6.24
CA ASP A 29 38.50 11.09 6.47
C ASP A 29 39.41 11.03 7.72
N PRO A 30 40.75 11.11 7.55
CA PRO A 30 41.68 10.98 8.67
C PRO A 30 41.67 12.21 9.59
N VAL A 31 41.26 13.38 9.08
CA VAL A 31 41.20 14.63 9.85
C VAL A 31 39.97 14.65 10.73
N ARG A 32 38.80 14.33 10.14
CA ARG A 32 37.53 14.27 10.87
C ARG A 32 37.32 12.94 11.60
N LYS A 33 38.24 11.98 11.44
CA LYS A 33 38.18 10.62 12.01
C LYS A 33 36.84 9.93 11.76
N ARG A 34 36.29 10.07 10.55
CA ARG A 34 35.00 9.46 10.17
C ARG A 34 34.97 9.07 8.71
N SER A 35 34.23 8.02 8.38
CA SER A 35 33.92 7.70 6.98
C SER A 35 32.89 8.68 6.44
N HIS A 36 33.05 9.08 5.17
CA HIS A 36 32.02 9.83 4.46
C HIS A 36 31.80 9.26 3.06
N SER A 37 30.58 9.44 2.54
CA SER A 37 30.27 9.13 1.16
C SER A 37 30.85 10.20 0.24
N PHE A 38 31.52 9.79 -0.84
CA PHE A 38 32.18 10.73 -1.75
C PHE A 38 31.78 10.54 -3.23
N ASN A 39 31.25 9.37 -3.58
CA ASN A 39 30.69 9.10 -4.90
C ASN A 39 29.29 8.53 -4.73
N ARG A 40 28.33 9.00 -5.53
CA ARG A 40 26.92 8.56 -5.47
C ARG A 40 26.37 8.39 -6.88
N ARG A 41 25.57 7.34 -7.08
CA ARG A 41 24.86 7.03 -8.32
C ARG A 41 23.43 6.65 -8.00
N HIS A 42 22.51 7.11 -8.84
CA HIS A 42 21.11 6.73 -8.73
C HIS A 42 20.93 5.35 -9.37
N VAL A 43 20.51 4.35 -8.59
CA VAL A 43 20.24 3.02 -9.13
C VAL A 43 18.90 3.05 -9.82
N GLY A 44 17.83 3.34 -9.06
CA GLY A 44 16.46 3.23 -9.56
C GLY A 44 15.42 3.30 -8.45
N ARG A 45 14.15 3.14 -8.83
CA ARG A 45 13.02 3.13 -7.89
C ARG A 45 12.90 1.74 -7.25
N LEU A 46 12.63 1.72 -5.95
CA LEU A 46 12.19 0.53 -5.21
C LEU A 46 10.66 0.46 -5.24
N HIS A 47 10.13 -0.70 -5.62
CA HIS A 47 8.70 -1.01 -5.63
C HIS A 47 8.31 -1.80 -4.38
N ASP A 48 7.01 -1.86 -4.10
CA ASP A 48 6.45 -2.45 -2.88
C ASP A 48 6.67 -3.98 -2.82
N ASP A 49 6.85 -4.61 -3.98
CA ASP A 49 7.20 -6.02 -4.14
C ASP A 49 8.71 -6.31 -3.96
N GLY A 50 9.49 -5.30 -3.57
CA GLY A 50 10.94 -5.40 -3.37
C GLY A 50 11.77 -5.26 -4.65
N ARG A 51 11.15 -5.11 -5.82
CA ARG A 51 11.85 -4.95 -7.10
C ARG A 51 12.47 -3.57 -7.23
N VAL A 52 13.64 -3.52 -7.86
CA VAL A 52 14.37 -2.31 -8.21
C VAL A 52 14.48 -2.24 -9.72
N VAL A 53 13.94 -1.18 -10.32
CA VAL A 53 14.07 -0.94 -11.76
C VAL A 53 15.28 -0.03 -11.99
N PRO A 54 16.42 -0.55 -12.48
CA PRO A 54 17.62 0.25 -12.63
C PRO A 54 17.49 1.23 -13.79
N SER A 55 18.03 2.43 -13.62
CA SER A 55 18.09 3.43 -14.67
C SER A 55 19.10 3.04 -15.76
N LYS A 56 18.85 3.44 -17.00
CA LYS A 56 19.76 3.18 -18.13
C LYS A 56 21.19 3.67 -17.85
N ALA A 57 21.33 4.87 -17.29
CA ALA A 57 22.63 5.46 -16.93
C ALA A 57 23.39 4.66 -15.86
N PHE A 58 22.66 3.98 -14.96
CA PHE A 58 23.27 3.07 -14.00
C PHE A 58 23.76 1.79 -14.69
N LEU A 59 22.94 1.17 -15.54
CA LEU A 59 23.32 -0.07 -16.25
C LEU A 59 24.52 0.12 -17.20
N GLU A 60 24.68 1.30 -17.80
CA GLU A 60 25.86 1.63 -18.61
C GLU A 60 27.15 1.63 -17.78
N GLN A 61 27.08 2.01 -16.50
CA GLN A 61 28.23 2.03 -15.58
C GLN A 61 28.40 0.71 -14.81
N PHE A 62 27.32 -0.06 -14.66
CA PHE A 62 27.30 -1.33 -13.96
C PHE A 62 26.59 -2.42 -14.81
N PRO A 63 27.22 -2.88 -15.90
CA PRO A 63 26.60 -3.85 -16.81
C PRO A 63 26.27 -5.20 -16.16
N GLN A 64 26.92 -5.54 -15.04
CA GLN A 64 26.65 -6.78 -14.30
C GLN A 64 25.23 -6.86 -13.73
N TYR A 65 24.54 -5.73 -13.63
CA TYR A 65 23.16 -5.64 -13.15
C TYR A 65 22.14 -5.59 -14.29
N ALA A 66 22.57 -5.78 -15.54
CA ALA A 66 21.69 -5.82 -16.70
C ALA A 66 21.17 -7.24 -16.97
N GLY A 67 19.97 -7.33 -17.55
CA GLY A 67 19.42 -8.57 -18.10
C GLY A 67 18.51 -9.38 -17.18
N PHE A 68 18.36 -9.00 -15.91
CA PHE A 68 17.45 -9.66 -14.96
C PHE A 68 16.80 -8.64 -14.01
N PRO A 69 15.61 -8.95 -13.46
CA PRO A 69 15.01 -8.13 -12.41
C PRO A 69 15.91 -8.10 -11.17
N LEU A 70 16.17 -6.91 -10.65
CA LEU A 70 16.93 -6.73 -9.41
C LEU A 70 15.99 -6.56 -8.23
N PHE A 71 16.40 -7.07 -7.08
CA PHE A 71 15.69 -6.91 -5.82
C PHE A 71 16.60 -6.30 -4.76
N TYR A 72 16.02 -5.57 -3.82
CA TYR A 72 16.77 -5.01 -2.70
C TYR A 72 16.76 -5.96 -1.51
N GLY A 73 17.86 -6.71 -1.34
CA GLY A 73 18.01 -7.75 -0.32
C GLY A 73 18.24 -7.21 1.10
N ALA A 74 18.14 -8.11 2.09
CA ALA A 74 18.22 -7.79 3.53
C ALA A 74 19.55 -7.09 3.91
N ASP A 75 20.65 -7.49 3.29
CA ASP A 75 22.00 -6.94 3.53
C ASP A 75 22.28 -5.62 2.78
N LYS A 76 21.24 -4.93 2.30
CA LYS A 76 21.37 -3.69 1.50
C LYS A 76 22.19 -3.92 0.24
N ARG A 77 21.92 -5.04 -0.45
CA ARG A 77 22.55 -5.43 -1.72
C ARG A 77 21.49 -5.60 -2.79
N LEU A 78 21.89 -5.37 -4.04
CA LEU A 78 21.08 -5.77 -5.19
C LEU A 78 21.34 -7.25 -5.45
N VAL A 79 20.26 -8.03 -5.46
CA VAL A 79 20.29 -9.48 -5.62
C VAL A 79 19.28 -9.92 -6.69
N ASP A 80 19.44 -11.14 -7.18
CA ASP A 80 18.44 -11.80 -8.02
C ASP A 80 17.19 -12.21 -7.21
N GLU A 81 16.14 -12.61 -7.93
CA GLU A 81 14.86 -13.01 -7.35
C GLU A 81 14.98 -14.23 -6.44
N GLU A 82 15.79 -15.23 -6.81
CA GLU A 82 15.94 -16.47 -6.05
C GLU A 82 16.54 -16.19 -4.67
N THR A 83 17.61 -15.39 -4.65
CA THR A 83 18.25 -14.91 -3.42
C THR A 83 17.27 -14.07 -2.58
N TYR A 84 16.52 -13.17 -3.20
CA TYR A 84 15.53 -12.35 -2.50
C TYR A 84 14.44 -13.21 -1.85
N ARG A 85 13.87 -14.18 -2.57
CA ARG A 85 12.80 -15.06 -2.07
C ARG A 85 13.27 -16.03 -1.00
N ARG A 86 14.55 -16.43 -1.01
CA ARG A 86 15.15 -17.20 0.08
C ARG A 86 15.19 -16.39 1.38
N ASP A 87 15.58 -15.12 1.29
CA ASP A 87 15.75 -14.24 2.46
C ASP A 87 14.40 -13.64 2.92
N PHE A 88 13.45 -13.47 1.99
CA PHE A 88 12.08 -13.01 2.20
C PHE A 88 11.08 -14.02 1.61
N PRO A 89 10.89 -15.19 2.25
CA PRO A 89 9.91 -16.16 1.79
C PRO A 89 8.51 -15.54 1.83
N GLU A 90 7.68 -15.85 0.83
CA GLU A 90 6.26 -15.51 0.89
C GLU A 90 5.68 -16.09 2.16
N ARG A 91 4.96 -15.26 2.94
CA ARG A 91 4.39 -15.72 4.21
C ARG A 91 3.49 -16.92 3.90
N PRO A 92 3.71 -18.08 4.53
CA PRO A 92 2.81 -19.21 4.38
C PRO A 92 1.52 -18.85 5.13
N GLY A 93 0.56 -18.32 4.39
CA GLY A 93 -0.75 -17.92 4.87
C GLY A 93 -1.53 -17.34 3.71
N PRO A 94 -2.87 -17.40 3.73
CA PRO A 94 -3.65 -16.60 2.79
C PRO A 94 -3.16 -15.15 2.89
N ASP A 95 -3.03 -14.46 1.76
CA ASP A 95 -2.89 -13.01 1.76
C ASP A 95 -4.01 -12.49 2.67
N ARG A 96 -3.67 -11.73 3.73
CA ARG A 96 -4.71 -11.05 4.50
C ARG A 96 -5.48 -10.24 3.47
N ASP A 97 -6.78 -10.47 3.36
CA ASP A 97 -7.62 -9.68 2.46
C ASP A 97 -7.31 -8.22 2.77
N ILE A 98 -6.93 -7.43 1.76
CA ILE A 98 -6.47 -6.04 1.96
C ILE A 98 -7.52 -5.25 2.77
N GLU A 99 -8.80 -5.60 2.59
CA GLU A 99 -9.93 -5.08 3.35
C GLU A 99 -9.87 -5.46 4.84
N GLU A 100 -9.52 -6.70 5.19
CA GLU A 100 -9.33 -7.16 6.58
C GLU A 100 -8.08 -6.53 7.22
N ALA A 101 -7.06 -6.23 6.43
CA ALA A 101 -5.87 -5.52 6.91
C ALA A 101 -6.12 -4.03 7.19
N LEU A 102 -7.18 -3.45 6.63
CA LEU A 102 -7.56 -2.05 6.83
C LEU A 102 -8.54 -1.84 8.00
N LYS A 103 -9.19 -2.91 8.48
CA LYS A 103 -10.09 -2.89 9.64
C LYS A 103 -9.30 -2.77 10.94
N ASP A 104 -9.94 -2.19 11.95
CA ASP A 104 -9.39 -2.15 13.31
C ASP A 104 -9.50 -3.53 13.99
N ASP A 105 -8.61 -3.79 14.96
CA ASP A 105 -8.54 -5.07 15.69
C ASP A 105 -9.83 -5.39 16.46
N VAL A 106 -10.65 -4.37 16.78
CA VAL A 106 -11.92 -4.50 17.50
C VAL A 106 -13.02 -3.77 16.74
N LEU A 107 -14.05 -4.51 16.31
CA LEU A 107 -15.18 -3.94 15.56
C LEU A 107 -16.39 -3.67 16.45
N ASN A 108 -17.02 -2.52 16.26
CA ASN A 108 -18.34 -2.22 16.77
C ASN A 108 -19.40 -2.86 15.87
N VAL A 109 -20.11 -3.85 16.42
CA VAL A 109 -21.14 -4.59 15.71
C VAL A 109 -22.53 -4.00 15.96
N GLY A 110 -22.74 -3.24 17.03
CA GLY A 110 -24.06 -2.94 17.59
C GLY A 110 -25.07 -2.31 16.62
N ALA A 111 -24.93 -1.01 16.38
CA ALA A 111 -25.90 -0.25 15.57
C ALA A 111 -25.85 -0.65 14.09
N ALA A 112 -24.65 -0.78 13.53
CA ALA A 112 -24.45 -1.10 12.11
C ALA A 112 -25.11 -2.43 11.71
N TRP A 113 -24.91 -3.50 12.49
CA TRP A 113 -25.52 -4.81 12.23
C TRP A 113 -27.05 -4.79 12.38
N ALA A 114 -27.55 -4.10 13.40
CA ALA A 114 -28.99 -4.02 13.66
C ALA A 114 -29.72 -3.29 12.53
N ILE A 115 -29.18 -2.15 12.08
CA ILE A 115 -29.76 -1.37 10.98
C ILE A 115 -29.65 -2.15 9.66
N GLU A 116 -28.51 -2.80 9.38
CA GLU A 116 -28.35 -3.61 8.17
C GLU A 116 -29.33 -4.79 8.13
N THR A 117 -29.49 -5.49 9.24
CA THR A 117 -30.43 -6.62 9.35
C THR A 117 -31.87 -6.15 9.17
N LEU A 118 -32.26 -5.05 9.83
CA LEU A 118 -33.59 -4.47 9.68
C LEU A 118 -33.86 -4.03 8.24
N ALA A 119 -32.87 -3.45 7.54
CA ALA A 119 -33.01 -3.04 6.15
C ALA A 119 -33.15 -4.24 5.19
N GLU A 120 -32.49 -5.36 5.47
CA GLU A 120 -32.66 -6.60 4.72
C GLU A 120 -34.05 -7.21 4.97
N GLU A 121 -34.49 -7.31 6.23
CA GLU A 121 -35.80 -7.87 6.60
C GLU A 121 -36.97 -7.02 6.09
N ALA A 122 -36.85 -5.69 6.12
CA ALA A 122 -37.84 -4.76 5.59
C ALA A 122 -37.88 -4.72 4.05
N GLY A 123 -36.96 -5.42 3.37
CA GLY A 123 -36.88 -5.44 1.90
C GLY A 123 -36.31 -4.16 1.29
N LEU A 124 -35.68 -3.28 2.09
CA LEU A 124 -35.04 -2.05 1.60
C LEU A 124 -33.85 -2.38 0.69
N PHE A 125 -33.01 -3.34 1.11
CA PHE A 125 -31.87 -3.76 0.28
C PHE A 125 -32.33 -4.31 -1.08
N ARG A 126 -33.39 -5.13 -1.08
CA ARG A 126 -33.98 -5.67 -2.31
C ARG A 126 -34.48 -4.56 -3.23
N SER A 127 -35.21 -3.59 -2.68
CA SER A 127 -35.73 -2.45 -3.43
C SER A 127 -34.60 -1.60 -4.04
N LEU A 128 -33.51 -1.38 -3.29
CA LEU A 128 -32.32 -0.70 -3.82
C LEU A 128 -31.66 -1.51 -4.94
N ALA A 129 -31.55 -2.83 -4.78
CA ALA A 129 -30.94 -3.71 -5.77
C ALA A 129 -31.74 -3.77 -7.08
N ASP A 130 -33.07 -3.70 -7.01
CA ASP A 130 -33.95 -3.68 -8.19
C ASP A 130 -33.75 -2.42 -9.05
N ILE A 131 -33.34 -1.29 -8.45
CA ILE A 131 -33.15 -0.01 -9.14
C ILE A 131 -31.69 0.18 -9.59
N PHE A 132 -30.74 -0.06 -8.69
CA PHE A 132 -29.33 0.31 -8.88
C PHE A 132 -28.41 -0.88 -9.17
N GLY A 133 -28.93 -2.11 -9.09
CA GLY A 133 -28.13 -3.32 -9.13
C GLY A 133 -27.49 -3.63 -7.77
N HIS A 134 -27.19 -4.92 -7.54
CA HIS A 134 -26.76 -5.44 -6.23
C HIS A 134 -25.53 -4.76 -5.64
N ALA A 135 -24.49 -4.50 -6.45
CA ALA A 135 -23.25 -3.91 -5.96
C ALA A 135 -23.48 -2.48 -5.45
N GLN A 136 -24.06 -1.63 -6.29
CA GLN A 136 -24.35 -0.25 -5.94
C GLN A 136 -25.38 -0.13 -4.81
N ALA A 137 -26.37 -1.03 -4.76
CA ALA A 137 -27.35 -1.07 -3.68
C ALA A 137 -26.70 -1.33 -2.30
N ARG A 138 -25.68 -2.18 -2.24
CA ARG A 138 -24.96 -2.48 -0.99
C ARG A 138 -24.18 -1.25 -0.52
N GLU A 139 -23.47 -0.59 -1.43
CA GLU A 139 -22.73 0.64 -1.13
C GLU A 139 -23.66 1.78 -0.66
N LEU A 140 -24.81 1.96 -1.34
CA LEU A 140 -25.82 2.95 -0.94
C LEU A 140 -26.43 2.64 0.42
N LEU A 141 -26.70 1.36 0.72
CA LEU A 141 -27.20 0.94 2.02
C LEU A 141 -26.18 1.25 3.13
N HIS A 142 -24.89 0.96 2.90
CA HIS A 142 -23.84 1.25 3.88
C HIS A 142 -23.65 2.75 4.12
N LEU A 143 -23.75 3.58 3.08
CA LEU A 143 -23.75 5.03 3.24
C LEU A 143 -24.96 5.54 4.05
N ALA A 144 -26.14 4.93 3.87
CA ALA A 144 -27.32 5.27 4.66
C ALA A 144 -27.14 4.87 6.14
N ILE A 145 -26.59 3.68 6.41
CA ILE A 145 -26.27 3.21 7.77
C ILE A 145 -25.27 4.16 8.44
N TYR A 146 -24.19 4.53 7.73
CA TYR A 146 -23.22 5.50 8.21
C TYR A 146 -23.88 6.82 8.64
N LYS A 147 -24.80 7.33 7.81
CA LYS A 147 -25.50 8.58 8.11
C LYS A 147 -26.43 8.48 9.31
N LEU A 148 -27.03 7.33 9.53
CA LEU A 148 -27.87 7.08 10.71
C LEU A 148 -27.03 6.93 11.99
N ASP A 149 -25.84 6.34 11.91
CA ASP A 149 -24.99 6.06 13.07
C ASP A 149 -24.20 7.29 13.54
N GLN A 150 -23.53 8.01 12.63
CA GLN A 150 -22.59 9.08 12.99
C GLN A 150 -23.06 10.49 12.63
N GLY A 151 -23.96 10.64 11.64
CA GLY A 151 -24.46 11.94 11.18
C GLY A 151 -23.42 12.92 10.58
N GLY A 152 -22.13 12.55 10.56
CA GLY A 152 -21.00 13.38 10.14
C GLY A 152 -20.82 13.51 8.62
N SER A 153 -19.74 14.15 8.16
CA SER A 153 -19.46 14.34 6.72
C SER A 153 -19.28 13.01 5.98
N MET A 154 -19.77 12.90 4.75
CA MET A 154 -19.59 11.69 3.92
C MET A 154 -18.12 11.30 3.70
N ALA A 155 -17.19 12.26 3.75
CA ALA A 155 -15.76 12.00 3.66
C ALA A 155 -15.20 11.18 4.85
N ALA A 156 -15.91 11.14 5.98
CA ALA A 156 -15.49 10.37 7.15
C ALA A 156 -16.02 8.92 7.13
N TYR A 157 -16.69 8.50 6.05
CA TYR A 157 -17.17 7.12 5.89
C TYR A 157 -16.02 6.11 6.00
N GLY A 158 -14.86 6.40 5.39
CA GLY A 158 -13.73 5.48 5.37
C GLY A 158 -13.19 5.16 6.76
N GLU A 159 -13.10 6.15 7.66
CA GLU A 159 -12.67 5.92 9.05
C GLU A 159 -13.71 5.14 9.84
N TRP A 160 -14.98 5.54 9.75
CA TRP A 160 -16.08 4.80 10.40
C TRP A 160 -16.15 3.34 9.93
N TRP A 161 -15.96 3.10 8.62
CA TRP A 161 -15.98 1.75 8.07
C TRP A 161 -14.92 0.86 8.70
N LYS A 162 -13.74 1.38 9.07
CA LYS A 162 -12.69 0.55 9.73
C LYS A 162 -13.13 0.00 11.08
N GLU A 163 -13.98 0.75 11.78
CA GLU A 163 -14.40 0.50 13.14
C GLU A 163 -15.65 -0.40 13.24
N VAL A 164 -16.43 -0.59 12.17
CA VAL A 164 -17.72 -1.30 12.23
C VAL A 164 -17.77 -2.60 11.45
N TYR A 165 -18.66 -3.50 11.87
CA TYR A 165 -19.02 -4.67 11.06
C TYR A 165 -20.15 -4.35 10.08
N LEU A 166 -19.93 -4.68 8.80
CA LEU A 166 -20.91 -4.58 7.72
C LEU A 166 -20.74 -5.79 6.77
N LYS A 167 -21.84 -6.38 6.31
CA LYS A 167 -21.79 -7.55 5.40
C LYS A 167 -21.28 -7.13 4.02
N ASN A 168 -20.26 -7.82 3.51
CA ASN A 168 -19.70 -7.64 2.16
C ASN A 168 -19.37 -6.17 1.84
N ALA A 169 -18.73 -5.49 2.80
CA ALA A 169 -18.45 -4.06 2.72
C ALA A 169 -17.00 -3.81 2.29
N SER A 170 -16.84 -3.08 1.19
CA SER A 170 -15.54 -2.57 0.74
C SER A 170 -15.36 -1.10 1.16
N PRO A 171 -14.11 -0.65 1.33
CA PRO A 171 -13.84 0.78 1.52
C PRO A 171 -14.25 1.58 0.28
N LEU A 172 -14.84 2.75 0.49
CA LEU A 172 -15.27 3.64 -0.59
C LEU A 172 -14.33 4.85 -0.69
N SER A 173 -13.94 5.21 -1.91
CA SER A 173 -13.22 6.47 -2.16
C SER A 173 -14.18 7.65 -2.21
N ASP A 174 -13.70 8.87 -1.92
CA ASP A 174 -14.51 10.10 -2.01
C ASP A 174 -15.15 10.28 -3.40
N GLN A 175 -14.42 9.89 -4.45
CA GLN A 175 -14.91 9.89 -5.82
C GLN A 175 -16.09 8.92 -5.99
N ARG A 176 -15.96 7.69 -5.48
CA ARG A 176 -17.04 6.68 -5.54
C ARG A 176 -18.27 7.13 -4.75
N ILE A 177 -18.08 7.71 -3.57
CA ILE A 177 -19.17 8.28 -2.78
C ILE A 177 -19.88 9.39 -3.56
N SER A 178 -19.15 10.26 -4.24
CA SER A 178 -19.73 11.33 -5.07
C SER A 178 -20.55 10.77 -6.25
N GLU A 179 -20.08 9.72 -6.91
CA GLU A 179 -20.81 9.02 -7.98
C GLU A 179 -22.12 8.41 -7.46
N LEU A 180 -22.05 7.71 -6.31
CA LEU A 180 -23.20 7.08 -5.67
C LEU A 180 -24.27 8.11 -5.31
N LEU A 181 -23.87 9.23 -4.70
CA LEU A 181 -24.80 10.30 -4.31
C LEU A 181 -25.39 11.02 -5.52
N SER A 182 -24.63 11.17 -6.60
CA SER A 182 -25.14 11.75 -7.85
C SER A 182 -26.20 10.86 -8.51
N ALA A 183 -26.13 9.54 -8.31
CA ALA A 183 -27.10 8.59 -8.87
C ALA A 183 -28.46 8.57 -8.14
N VAL A 184 -28.52 9.10 -6.91
CA VAL A 184 -29.74 9.15 -6.08
C VAL A 184 -30.27 10.57 -5.86
N SER A 185 -29.58 11.59 -6.41
CA SER A 185 -30.00 12.99 -6.42
C SER A 185 -30.98 13.26 -7.55
#